data_AF-A0A954JEN1-F1
#
_entry.id   AF-A0A954JEN1-F1
#
_cell.length_a   1.000
_cell.length_b   1.000
_cell.length_c   1.000
_cell.angle_alpha   90.00
_cell.angle_beta   90.00
_cell.angle_gamma   90.00
#
_symmetry.space_group_name_H-M   'P 1'
#
loop_
_entity.id
_entity.type
_entity.pdbx_description
1 polymer ?
#
loop_
_entity_poly.entity_id
_entity_poly.type
_entity_poly.pdbx_seq_one_letter_code
_entity_poly.pdbx_strand_id
1 'polypeptide(L)'
;MSTAKQKLIDGEFFGFIRDIGVEVEHIRQSFQEIAEKNLIVDPTVREIEVKAATTRATAIYEKNQEAVTQLLDDARKLCREHVQVADWWGDEVTRIENEWQRAELELKPVKSCTKAVVTLQTVANTDKWYHSIIYRCAELTVPDRVDQHLQTIPPGQELDFHANFREAVPNEEHRVKLLKFMQDHPNCLWGVVNVDTGKILSLPRGVLRRIRTYVWVGLWLAACIGLAYELPRLGKDWNINSWPIKEVSEGLPLFGVYLFALAGAIGHIFLDVVKQFRQGTVFRTVSDVLSWVHVNELNILISIGTIFLASIVVYSSMNSVTLYFALLAGYSADSIVDTWLQRFEKSVVEQTEGLTKMVFK
;
A
#
# COMPACT_ATOMS: atom_id res chain seq x y z
N MET A 1 30.40 5.43 10.11
CA MET A 1 29.89 6.58 9.34
C MET A 1 28.57 7.02 9.98
N SER A 2 28.28 8.32 10.12
CA SER A 2 26.98 8.73 10.67
C SER A 2 25.85 8.29 9.73
N THR A 3 24.73 7.85 10.29
CA THR A 3 23.55 7.39 9.52
C THR A 3 23.06 8.43 8.51
N ALA A 4 23.28 9.72 8.78
CA ALA A 4 22.95 10.81 7.87
C ALA A 4 23.83 10.85 6.61
N LYS A 5 25.14 10.62 6.74
CA LYS A 5 26.05 10.62 5.58
C LYS A 5 25.74 9.46 4.64
N GLN A 6 25.42 8.28 5.20
CA GLN A 6 25.03 7.12 4.39
C GLN A 6 23.76 7.39 3.60
N LYS A 7 22.71 7.94 4.25
CA LYS A 7 21.46 8.30 3.57
C LYS A 7 21.64 9.28 2.41
N LEU A 8 22.58 10.20 2.51
CA LEU A 8 22.87 11.13 1.41
C LEU A 8 23.46 10.39 0.20
N ILE A 9 24.42 9.51 0.45
CA ILE A 9 25.07 8.70 -0.59
C ILE A 9 24.05 7.75 -1.25
N ASP A 10 23.20 7.10 -0.45
CA ASP A 10 22.14 6.23 -0.97
C ASP A 10 21.14 7.04 -1.82
N GLY A 11 20.79 8.25 -1.38
CA GLY A 11 19.91 9.15 -2.12
C GLY A 11 20.49 9.61 -3.46
N GLU A 12 21.79 9.90 -3.51
CA GLU A 12 22.50 10.24 -4.75
C GLU A 12 22.53 9.04 -5.70
N PHE A 13 22.88 7.85 -5.19
CA PHE A 13 22.86 6.61 -5.96
C PHE A 13 21.50 6.35 -6.60
N PHE A 14 20.42 6.37 -5.82
CA PHE A 14 19.07 6.16 -6.33
C PHE A 14 18.60 7.26 -7.26
N GLY A 15 19.12 8.48 -7.12
CA GLY A 15 18.96 9.55 -8.10
C GLY A 15 19.46 9.13 -9.48
N PHE A 16 20.72 8.68 -9.59
CA PHE A 16 21.29 8.22 -10.85
C PHE A 16 20.51 7.04 -11.45
N ILE A 17 20.18 6.02 -10.64
CA ILE A 17 19.45 4.84 -11.11
C ILE A 17 18.07 5.21 -11.65
N ARG A 18 17.35 6.12 -10.97
CA ARG A 18 16.05 6.59 -11.44
C ARG A 18 16.18 7.33 -12.77
N ASP A 19 17.14 8.23 -12.85
CA ASP A 19 17.32 9.09 -14.03
C ASP A 19 17.75 8.25 -15.25
N ILE A 20 18.53 7.17 -15.06
CA ILE A 20 18.79 6.16 -16.12
C ILE A 20 17.47 5.56 -16.63
N GLY A 21 16.58 5.15 -15.72
CA GLY A 21 15.29 4.58 -16.10
C GLY A 21 14.43 5.55 -16.91
N VAL A 22 14.43 6.84 -16.55
CA VAL A 22 13.71 7.90 -17.28
C VAL A 22 14.28 8.10 -18.68
N GLU A 23 15.61 8.21 -18.81
CA GLU A 23 16.23 8.41 -20.12
C GLU A 23 16.05 7.20 -21.05
N VAL A 24 16.11 5.98 -20.51
CA VAL A 24 15.85 4.76 -21.27
C VAL A 24 14.38 4.68 -21.72
N GLU A 25 13.43 5.09 -20.89
CA GLU A 25 12.01 5.15 -21.28
C GLU A 25 11.77 6.18 -22.37
N HIS A 26 12.41 7.36 -22.33
CA HIS A 26 12.33 8.34 -23.40
C HIS A 26 12.82 7.78 -24.75
N ILE A 27 13.95 7.06 -24.72
CA ILE A 27 14.47 6.37 -25.91
C ILE A 27 13.46 5.33 -26.40
N ARG A 28 12.95 4.47 -25.51
CA ARG A 28 11.98 3.41 -25.85
C ARG A 28 10.71 3.98 -26.50
N GLN A 29 10.13 5.04 -25.93
CA GLN A 29 8.94 5.71 -26.47
C GLN A 29 9.18 6.24 -27.89
N SER A 30 10.35 6.80 -28.16
CA SER A 30 10.68 7.27 -29.51
C SER A 30 10.72 6.14 -30.54
N PHE A 31 11.18 4.95 -30.15
CA PHE A 31 11.19 3.78 -31.02
C PHE A 31 9.79 3.14 -31.18
N GLN A 32 8.92 3.25 -30.17
CA GLN A 32 7.52 2.81 -30.27
C GLN A 32 6.77 3.55 -31.38
N GLU A 33 7.07 4.84 -31.61
CA GLU A 33 6.51 5.60 -32.72
C GLU A 33 6.79 4.91 -34.08
N ILE A 34 7.96 4.31 -34.28
CA ILE A 34 8.31 3.59 -35.52
C ILE A 34 7.38 2.39 -35.73
N ALA A 35 7.12 1.63 -34.66
CA ALA A 35 6.21 0.48 -34.71
C ALA A 35 4.78 0.93 -35.04
N GLU A 36 4.31 2.03 -34.46
CA GLU A 36 2.99 2.60 -34.75
C GLU A 36 2.87 3.07 -36.21
N LYS A 37 3.89 3.77 -36.74
CA LYS A 37 3.89 4.21 -38.16
C LYS A 37 3.95 3.05 -39.14
N ASN A 38 4.51 1.91 -38.75
CA ASN A 38 4.53 0.73 -39.61
C ASN A 38 3.15 0.09 -39.82
N LEU A 39 2.16 0.41 -38.98
CA LEU A 39 0.78 -0.07 -39.13
C LEU A 39 0.00 0.68 -40.22
N ILE A 40 0.57 1.71 -40.85
CA ILE A 40 -0.05 2.44 -41.95
C ILE A 40 -0.26 1.50 -43.16
N VAL A 41 -1.47 1.52 -43.72
CA VAL A 41 -1.90 0.61 -44.80
C VAL A 41 -1.23 0.94 -46.13
N ASP A 42 -1.12 2.22 -46.48
CA ASP A 42 -0.50 2.66 -47.73
C ASP A 42 1.02 2.43 -47.67
N PRO A 43 1.60 1.61 -48.58
CA PRO A 43 3.02 1.27 -48.52
C PRO A 43 3.96 2.46 -48.70
N THR A 44 3.58 3.42 -49.54
CA THR A 44 4.40 4.61 -49.84
C THR A 44 4.36 5.58 -48.67
N VAL A 45 3.18 5.86 -48.12
CA VAL A 45 3.04 6.70 -46.92
C VAL A 45 3.74 6.06 -45.73
N ARG A 46 3.58 4.74 -45.54
CA ARG A 46 4.26 3.99 -44.48
C ARG A 46 5.77 4.13 -44.57
N GLU A 47 6.37 3.97 -45.75
CA GLU A 47 7.83 4.08 -45.90
C GLU A 47 8.34 5.49 -45.54
N ILE A 48 7.62 6.53 -45.98
CA ILE A 48 7.95 7.92 -45.66
C ILE A 48 7.86 8.18 -44.15
N GLU A 49 6.75 7.77 -43.52
CA GLU A 49 6.50 7.98 -42.10
C GLU A 49 7.46 7.18 -41.21
N VAL A 50 7.71 5.91 -41.55
CA VAL A 50 8.70 5.06 -40.84
C VAL A 50 10.09 5.66 -40.94
N LYS A 51 10.50 6.15 -42.12
CA LYS A 51 11.79 6.81 -42.28
C LYS A 51 11.88 8.09 -41.46
N ALA A 52 10.85 8.92 -41.46
CA ALA A 52 10.80 10.13 -40.66
C ALA A 52 10.85 9.83 -39.15
N ALA A 53 10.07 8.87 -38.66
CA ALA A 53 10.09 8.41 -37.28
C ALA A 53 11.46 7.82 -36.90
N THR A 54 12.09 7.05 -37.78
CA THR A 54 13.44 6.49 -37.56
C THR A 54 14.48 7.60 -37.40
N THR A 55 14.44 8.65 -38.23
CA THR A 55 15.33 9.80 -38.10
C THR A 55 15.12 10.53 -36.77
N ARG A 56 13.86 10.76 -36.35
CA ARG A 56 13.53 11.39 -35.06
C ARG A 56 14.02 10.55 -33.88
N ALA A 57 13.71 9.26 -33.87
CA ALA A 57 14.11 8.33 -32.82
C ALA A 57 15.63 8.20 -32.72
N THR A 58 16.34 8.18 -33.86
CA THR A 58 17.80 8.14 -33.87
C THR A 58 18.40 9.40 -33.25
N ALA A 59 17.85 10.58 -33.55
CA ALA A 59 18.30 11.84 -32.95
C ALA A 59 18.05 11.89 -31.44
N ILE A 60 16.91 11.38 -30.96
CA ILE A 60 16.61 11.26 -29.53
C ILE A 60 17.57 10.27 -28.87
N TYR A 61 17.80 9.12 -29.50
CA TYR A 61 18.74 8.12 -29.03
C TYR A 61 20.15 8.71 -28.90
N GLU A 62 20.68 9.36 -29.92
CA GLU A 62 22.04 9.94 -29.88
C GLU A 62 22.19 10.97 -28.76
N LYS A 63 21.16 11.80 -28.55
CA LYS A 63 21.16 12.78 -27.44
C LYS A 63 21.15 12.10 -26.06
N ASN A 64 20.34 11.06 -25.89
CA ASN A 64 20.11 10.46 -24.58
C ASN A 64 21.11 9.32 -24.26
N GLN A 65 21.77 8.74 -25.27
CA GLN A 65 22.76 7.67 -25.11
C GLN A 65 23.96 8.14 -24.26
N GLU A 66 24.43 9.35 -24.52
CA GLU A 66 25.52 9.97 -23.73
C GLU A 66 25.09 10.20 -22.27
N ALA A 67 23.85 10.66 -22.06
CA ALA A 67 23.31 10.87 -20.72
C ALA A 67 23.21 9.55 -19.91
N VAL A 68 22.68 8.48 -20.52
CA VAL A 68 22.61 7.16 -19.88
C VAL A 68 24.01 6.64 -19.53
N THR A 69 24.96 6.77 -20.45
CA THR A 69 26.35 6.31 -20.22
C THR A 69 27.01 7.09 -19.08
N GLN A 70 26.85 8.42 -19.07
CA GLN A 70 27.38 9.26 -18.01
C GLN A 70 26.78 8.92 -16.64
N LEU A 71 25.46 8.71 -16.56
CA LEU A 71 24.79 8.32 -15.31
C LEU A 71 25.26 6.94 -14.81
N LEU A 72 25.50 5.98 -15.71
CA LEU A 72 26.09 4.68 -15.35
C LEU A 72 27.51 4.83 -14.81
N ASP A 73 28.34 5.66 -15.45
CA ASP A 73 29.70 5.95 -15.01
C ASP A 73 29.72 6.63 -13.64
N ASP A 74 28.80 7.55 -13.39
CA ASP A 74 28.64 8.23 -12.10
C ASP A 74 28.17 7.27 -11.01
N ALA A 75 27.19 6.41 -11.28
CA ALA A 75 26.78 5.34 -10.37
C ALA A 75 27.94 4.38 -10.05
N ARG A 76 28.75 4.02 -11.07
CA ARG A 76 29.92 3.14 -10.90
C ARG A 76 31.02 3.82 -10.10
N LYS A 77 31.25 5.11 -10.34
CA LYS A 77 32.19 5.92 -9.57
C LYS A 77 31.79 5.94 -8.10
N LEU A 78 30.52 6.16 -7.81
CA LEU A 78 29.99 6.15 -6.45
C LEU A 78 30.20 4.79 -5.76
N CYS A 79 29.98 3.68 -6.48
CA CYS A 79 30.31 2.34 -5.99
C CYS A 79 31.80 2.18 -5.64
N ARG A 80 32.71 2.67 -6.50
CA ARG A 80 34.17 2.61 -6.25
C ARG A 80 34.60 3.46 -5.03
N GLU A 81 33.96 4.61 -4.84
CA GLU A 81 34.27 5.53 -3.74
C GLU A 81 33.68 5.06 -2.39
N HIS A 82 32.62 4.24 -2.42
CA HIS A 82 31.91 3.79 -1.25
C HIS A 82 31.69 2.26 -1.24
N VAL A 83 32.54 1.56 -0.48
CA VAL A 83 32.53 0.08 -0.34
C VAL A 83 31.14 -0.48 0.00
N GLN A 84 30.37 0.20 0.85
CA GLN A 84 29.01 -0.24 1.23
C GLN A 84 28.02 -0.18 0.06
N VAL A 85 28.11 0.86 -0.78
CA VAL A 85 27.27 0.98 -1.99
C VAL A 85 27.64 -0.09 -3.00
N ALA A 86 28.94 -0.35 -3.17
CA ALA A 86 29.39 -1.45 -4.04
C ALA A 86 28.91 -2.82 -3.55
N ASP A 87 29.00 -3.08 -2.25
CA ASP A 87 28.56 -4.35 -1.64
C ASP A 87 27.06 -4.57 -1.80
N TRP A 88 26.24 -3.52 -1.64
CA TRP A 88 24.79 -3.64 -1.73
C TRP A 88 24.25 -3.60 -3.17
N TRP A 89 24.85 -2.79 -4.04
CA TRP A 89 24.24 -2.41 -5.32
C TRP A 89 25.15 -2.60 -6.55
N GLY A 90 26.42 -2.95 -6.36
CA GLY A 90 27.39 -3.06 -7.46
C GLY A 90 26.99 -4.09 -8.52
N ASP A 91 26.36 -5.19 -8.10
CA ASP A 91 25.85 -6.22 -9.01
C ASP A 91 24.71 -5.71 -9.89
N GLU A 92 23.78 -4.92 -9.33
CA GLU A 92 22.65 -4.38 -10.09
C GLU A 92 23.10 -3.30 -11.08
N VAL A 93 24.04 -2.44 -10.71
CA VAL A 93 24.67 -1.48 -11.66
C VAL A 93 25.29 -2.24 -12.83
N THR A 94 26.04 -3.32 -12.55
CA THR A 94 26.67 -4.15 -13.57
C THR A 94 25.63 -4.81 -14.49
N ARG A 95 24.48 -5.25 -13.94
CA ARG A 95 23.40 -5.84 -14.74
C ARG A 95 22.75 -4.81 -15.67
N ILE A 96 22.45 -3.61 -15.16
CA ILE A 96 21.89 -2.52 -15.96
C ILE A 96 22.86 -2.14 -17.09
N GLU A 97 24.15 -1.99 -16.77
CA GLU A 97 25.19 -1.68 -17.75
C GLU A 97 25.28 -2.75 -18.85
N ASN A 98 25.28 -4.04 -18.48
CA ASN A 98 25.31 -5.13 -19.43
C ASN A 98 24.07 -5.16 -20.34
N GLU A 99 22.88 -4.88 -19.80
CA GLU A 99 21.64 -4.80 -20.57
C GLU A 99 21.65 -3.58 -21.52
N TRP A 100 22.21 -2.45 -21.07
CA TRP A 100 22.41 -1.27 -21.90
C TRP A 100 23.34 -1.55 -23.08
N GLN A 101 24.52 -2.14 -22.83
CA GLN A 101 25.47 -2.50 -23.88
C GLN A 101 24.85 -3.47 -24.92
N ARG A 102 24.00 -4.41 -24.47
CA ARG A 102 23.24 -5.29 -25.38
C ARG A 102 22.26 -4.51 -26.23
N ALA A 103 21.52 -3.57 -25.64
CA ALA A 103 20.61 -2.70 -26.38
C ALA A 103 21.35 -1.86 -27.44
N GLU A 104 22.52 -1.32 -27.12
CA GLU A 104 23.35 -0.56 -28.07
C GLU A 104 23.85 -1.43 -29.22
N LEU A 105 24.32 -2.65 -28.93
CA LEU A 105 24.77 -3.60 -29.96
C LEU A 105 23.65 -3.96 -30.93
N GLU A 106 22.45 -4.22 -30.39
CA GLU A 106 21.27 -4.53 -31.20
C GLU A 106 20.87 -3.35 -32.07
N LEU A 107 21.03 -2.09 -31.63
CA LEU A 107 20.66 -0.91 -32.42
C LEU A 107 21.64 -0.52 -33.55
N LYS A 108 22.86 -1.04 -33.58
CA LYS A 108 23.86 -0.71 -34.64
C LYS A 108 23.32 -0.87 -36.08
N PRO A 109 22.56 -1.91 -36.43
CA PRO A 109 21.96 -2.08 -37.75
C PRO A 109 20.95 -0.98 -38.10
N VAL A 110 20.23 -0.41 -37.14
CA VAL A 110 19.25 0.68 -37.38
C VAL A 110 19.95 1.93 -37.91
N LYS A 111 21.15 2.23 -37.40
CA LYS A 111 21.96 3.37 -37.85
C LYS A 111 22.46 3.22 -39.29
N SER A 112 22.57 1.99 -39.80
CA SER A 112 23.17 1.69 -41.11
C SER A 112 22.20 1.16 -42.16
N CYS A 113 20.98 0.76 -41.77
CA CYS A 113 20.00 0.17 -42.66
C CYS A 113 18.77 1.07 -42.85
N THR A 114 18.45 1.41 -44.10
CA THR A 114 17.24 2.16 -44.47
C THR A 114 16.00 1.28 -44.68
N LYS A 115 16.12 -0.05 -44.56
CA LYS A 115 15.00 -0.97 -44.81
C LYS A 115 14.10 -1.07 -43.58
N ALA A 116 12.84 -0.64 -43.72
CA ALA A 116 11.82 -0.66 -42.66
C ALA A 116 11.70 -1.99 -41.91
N VAL A 117 11.76 -3.12 -42.64
CA VAL A 117 11.65 -4.47 -42.03
C VAL A 117 12.78 -4.76 -41.04
N VAL A 118 14.02 -4.39 -41.40
CA VAL A 118 15.19 -4.59 -40.53
C VAL A 118 15.09 -3.68 -39.31
N THR A 119 14.66 -2.43 -39.51
CA THR A 119 14.44 -1.46 -38.43
C THR A 119 13.45 -1.99 -37.40
N LEU A 120 12.31 -2.53 -37.82
CA LEU A 120 11.27 -3.01 -36.91
C LEU A 120 11.69 -4.23 -36.10
N GLN A 121 12.32 -5.20 -36.75
CA GLN A 121 12.82 -6.38 -36.04
C GLN A 121 13.86 -5.98 -35.00
N THR A 122 14.71 -5.01 -35.35
CA THR A 122 15.73 -4.50 -34.44
C THR A 122 15.10 -3.75 -33.27
N VAL A 123 14.14 -2.86 -33.53
CA VAL A 123 13.38 -2.14 -32.49
C VAL A 123 12.70 -3.12 -31.53
N ALA A 124 12.02 -4.15 -32.05
CA ALA A 124 11.38 -5.17 -31.22
C ALA A 124 12.39 -5.97 -30.38
N ASN A 125 13.57 -6.26 -30.93
CA ASN A 125 14.63 -6.95 -30.19
C ASN A 125 15.25 -6.08 -29.10
N THR A 126 15.36 -4.77 -29.31
CA THR A 126 15.90 -3.81 -28.34
C THR A 126 14.91 -3.51 -27.22
N ASP A 127 13.61 -3.47 -27.53
CA ASP A 127 12.55 -3.11 -26.57
C ASP A 127 12.56 -3.98 -25.30
N LYS A 128 12.84 -5.29 -25.42
CA LYS A 128 12.97 -6.18 -24.26
C LYS A 128 14.09 -5.76 -23.30
N TRP A 129 15.19 -5.22 -23.81
CA TRP A 129 16.32 -4.76 -22.99
C TRP A 129 15.96 -3.47 -22.28
N TYR A 130 15.29 -2.52 -22.96
CA TYR A 130 14.81 -1.30 -22.33
C TYR A 130 13.80 -1.57 -21.23
N HIS A 131 12.83 -2.45 -21.49
CA HIS A 131 11.89 -2.89 -20.47
C HIS A 131 12.60 -3.51 -19.26
N SER A 132 13.62 -4.34 -19.47
CA SER A 132 14.42 -4.92 -18.39
C SER A 132 15.17 -3.87 -17.56
N ILE A 133 15.84 -2.91 -18.22
CA ILE A 133 16.54 -1.81 -17.55
C ILE A 133 15.57 -0.98 -16.71
N ILE A 134 14.45 -0.54 -17.30
CA ILE A 134 13.43 0.26 -16.61
C ILE A 134 12.90 -0.50 -15.38
N TYR A 135 12.61 -1.80 -15.53
CA TYR A 135 12.17 -2.63 -14.42
C TYR A 135 13.20 -2.68 -13.29
N ARG A 136 14.49 -2.90 -13.61
CA ARG A 136 15.56 -2.94 -12.58
C ARG A 136 15.74 -1.60 -11.88
N CYS A 137 15.75 -0.51 -12.64
CA CYS A 137 15.79 0.83 -12.06
C CYS A 137 14.61 1.06 -11.11
N ALA A 138 13.41 0.60 -11.49
CA ALA A 138 12.22 0.71 -10.66
C ALA A 138 12.27 -0.20 -9.42
N GLU A 139 12.73 -1.45 -9.56
CA GLU A 139 12.90 -2.40 -8.45
C GLU A 139 13.78 -1.84 -7.33
N LEU A 140 14.82 -1.08 -7.70
CA LEU A 140 15.70 -0.41 -6.74
C LEU A 140 15.11 0.87 -6.14
N THR A 141 14.40 1.68 -6.93
CA THR A 141 14.05 3.06 -6.55
C THR A 141 12.61 3.26 -6.11
N VAL A 142 11.68 2.41 -6.56
CA VAL A 142 10.25 2.55 -6.28
C VAL A 142 9.88 2.16 -4.85
N PRO A 143 10.41 1.08 -4.23
CA PRO A 143 10.03 0.70 -2.86
C PRO A 143 10.21 1.84 -1.85
N ASP A 144 11.37 2.51 -1.88
CA ASP A 144 11.65 3.65 -1.01
C ASP A 144 10.69 4.83 -1.26
N ARG A 145 10.32 5.06 -2.51
CA ARG A 145 9.34 6.10 -2.87
C ARG A 145 7.93 5.73 -2.41
N VAL A 146 7.51 4.49 -2.61
CA VAL A 146 6.24 3.98 -2.06
C VAL A 146 6.21 4.23 -0.56
N ASP A 147 7.29 3.88 0.13
CA ASP A 147 7.43 4.07 1.56
C ASP A 147 7.42 5.57 1.98
N GLN A 148 7.92 6.47 1.14
CA GLN A 148 7.74 7.93 1.30
C GLN A 148 6.27 8.37 1.13
N HIS A 149 5.56 7.85 0.13
CA HIS A 149 4.14 8.14 -0.07
C HIS A 149 3.28 7.57 1.07
N LEU A 150 3.58 6.38 1.58
CA LEU A 150 2.84 5.80 2.70
C LEU A 150 2.99 6.63 3.98
N GLN A 151 4.09 7.37 4.16
CA GLN A 151 4.28 8.28 5.29
C GLN A 151 3.40 9.52 5.25
N THR A 152 2.99 9.97 4.05
CA THR A 152 2.15 11.16 3.91
C THR A 152 0.66 10.82 4.03
N ILE A 153 0.32 9.53 3.93
CA ILE A 153 -1.04 9.01 3.99
C ILE A 153 -1.35 8.54 5.43
N PRO A 154 -2.55 8.85 5.98
CA PRO A 154 -2.95 8.33 7.28
C PRO A 154 -2.92 6.80 7.36
N PRO A 155 -2.53 6.18 8.49
CA PRO A 155 -2.59 4.72 8.64
C PRO A 155 -3.99 4.18 8.37
N GLY A 156 -4.07 3.04 7.68
CA GLY A 156 -5.32 2.43 7.26
C GLY A 156 -5.89 2.94 5.94
N GLN A 157 -5.32 3.99 5.35
CA GLN A 157 -5.67 4.42 3.99
C GLN A 157 -4.84 3.68 2.95
N GLU A 158 -5.38 3.58 1.74
CA GLU A 158 -4.78 2.84 0.63
C GLU A 158 -4.06 3.77 -0.35
N LEU A 159 -2.88 3.35 -0.81
CA LEU A 159 -2.18 3.94 -1.94
C LEU A 159 -2.47 3.12 -3.20
N ASP A 160 -3.03 3.75 -4.24
CA ASP A 160 -3.17 3.13 -5.57
C ASP A 160 -1.80 3.13 -6.27
N PHE A 161 -1.15 1.97 -6.30
CA PHE A 161 0.19 1.84 -6.86
C PHE A 161 0.20 2.07 -8.38
N HIS A 162 -0.80 1.53 -9.08
CA HIS A 162 -0.86 1.64 -10.53
C HIS A 162 -1.04 3.09 -10.99
N ALA A 163 -1.87 3.87 -10.29
CA ALA A 163 -2.05 5.28 -10.60
C ALA A 163 -0.80 6.11 -10.27
N ASN A 164 -0.21 5.92 -9.08
CA ASN A 164 0.89 6.77 -8.60
C ASN A 164 2.24 6.49 -9.25
N PHE A 165 2.46 5.25 -9.74
CA PHE A 165 3.75 4.83 -10.31
C PHE A 165 3.67 4.44 -11.79
N ARG A 166 2.59 4.82 -12.49
CA ARG A 166 2.44 4.59 -13.94
C ARG A 166 3.58 5.19 -14.75
N GLU A 167 4.02 6.40 -14.40
CA GLU A 167 5.09 7.10 -15.13
C GLU A 167 6.46 6.44 -14.89
N ALA A 168 6.70 5.96 -13.66
CA ALA A 168 7.95 5.29 -13.32
C ALA A 168 8.04 3.88 -13.91
N VAL A 169 6.91 3.18 -14.02
CA VAL A 169 6.81 1.82 -14.57
C VAL A 169 5.63 1.75 -15.54
N PRO A 170 5.83 2.13 -16.81
CA PRO A 170 4.74 2.22 -17.79
C PRO A 170 4.09 0.87 -18.13
N ASN A 171 4.88 -0.21 -18.12
CA ASN A 171 4.39 -1.56 -18.36
C ASN A 171 3.62 -2.11 -17.14
N GLU A 172 2.40 -2.59 -17.36
CA GLU A 172 1.53 -3.11 -16.29
C GLU A 172 2.03 -4.42 -15.68
N GLU A 173 2.53 -5.35 -16.50
CA GLU A 173 3.13 -6.60 -16.05
C GLU A 173 4.30 -6.33 -15.09
N HIS A 174 5.12 -5.32 -15.41
CA HIS A 174 6.21 -4.89 -14.54
C HIS A 174 5.71 -4.27 -13.24
N ARG A 175 4.61 -3.50 -13.25
CA ARG A 175 3.99 -2.99 -12.01
C ARG A 175 3.50 -4.12 -11.12
N VAL A 176 2.84 -5.13 -11.68
CA VAL A 176 2.38 -6.32 -10.94
C VAL A 176 3.57 -7.11 -10.38
N LYS A 177 4.62 -7.31 -11.18
CA LYS A 177 5.85 -7.96 -10.74
C LYS A 177 6.52 -7.21 -9.59
N LEU A 178 6.55 -5.89 -9.64
CA LEU A 178 7.10 -5.03 -8.59
C LEU A 178 6.26 -5.05 -7.30
N LEU A 179 4.93 -5.07 -7.42
CA LEU A 179 4.04 -5.30 -6.27
C LEU A 179 4.32 -6.65 -5.61
N LYS A 180 4.51 -7.70 -6.41
CA LYS A 180 4.84 -9.03 -5.91
C LYS A 180 6.21 -9.05 -5.22
N PHE A 181 7.21 -8.41 -5.81
CA PHE A 181 8.52 -8.20 -5.18
C PHE A 181 8.38 -7.54 -3.80
N MET A 182 7.62 -6.44 -3.70
CA MET A 182 7.40 -5.76 -2.42
C MET A 182 6.61 -6.60 -1.41
N GLN A 183 5.64 -7.40 -1.87
CA GLN A 183 4.92 -8.36 -1.01
C GLN A 183 5.86 -9.42 -0.42
N ASP A 184 6.81 -9.93 -1.22
CA ASP A 184 7.77 -10.96 -0.81
C ASP A 184 8.90 -10.39 0.08
N HIS A 185 9.06 -9.06 0.13
CA HIS A 185 10.06 -8.36 0.93
C HIS A 185 9.41 -7.37 1.92
N PRO A 186 8.67 -7.84 2.94
CA PRO A 186 7.86 -6.98 3.82
C PRO A 186 8.65 -5.93 4.61
N ASN A 187 9.98 -6.07 4.69
CA ASN A 187 10.85 -5.08 5.34
C ASN A 187 11.17 -3.87 4.45
N CYS A 188 10.83 -3.90 3.16
CA CYS A 188 11.12 -2.80 2.23
C CYS A 188 10.15 -1.61 2.35
N LEU A 189 8.96 -1.81 2.94
CA LEU A 189 7.96 -0.76 3.08
C LEU A 189 7.11 -0.91 4.34
N TRP A 190 6.62 0.22 4.87
CA TRP A 190 5.70 0.24 6.00
C TRP A 190 4.24 0.14 5.55
N GLY A 191 3.87 -1.00 4.95
CA GLY A 191 2.53 -1.22 4.39
C GLY A 191 2.20 -2.68 4.11
N VAL A 192 0.95 -2.96 3.76
CA VAL A 192 0.51 -4.28 3.30
C VAL A 192 0.16 -4.21 1.83
N VAL A 193 0.83 -5.02 1.01
CA VAL A 193 0.68 -5.00 -0.45
C VAL A 193 -0.39 -5.99 -0.90
N ASN A 194 -1.43 -5.48 -1.56
CA ASN A 194 -2.43 -6.28 -2.27
C ASN A 194 -2.11 -6.25 -3.78
N VAL A 195 -1.55 -7.36 -4.27
CA VAL A 195 -1.13 -7.50 -5.67
C VAL A 195 -2.32 -7.54 -6.62
N ASP A 196 -3.44 -8.15 -6.20
CA ASP A 196 -4.62 -8.35 -7.05
C ASP A 196 -5.34 -7.02 -7.35
N THR A 197 -5.37 -6.11 -6.38
CA THR A 197 -6.00 -4.79 -6.52
C THR A 197 -5.02 -3.69 -6.90
N GLY A 198 -3.71 -3.95 -6.82
CA GLY A 198 -2.68 -2.93 -7.01
C GLY A 198 -2.66 -1.86 -5.92
N LYS A 199 -3.15 -2.17 -4.72
CA LYS A 199 -3.24 -1.23 -3.61
C LYS A 199 -2.30 -1.59 -2.48
N ILE A 200 -1.80 -0.57 -1.79
CA ILE A 200 -0.91 -0.74 -0.63
C ILE A 200 -1.54 -0.04 0.58
N LEU A 201 -1.87 -0.80 1.61
CA LEU A 201 -2.44 -0.28 2.84
C LEU A 201 -1.34 0.34 3.71
N SER A 202 -1.47 1.62 4.06
CA SER A 202 -0.48 2.30 4.91
C SER A 202 -0.50 1.75 6.33
N LEU A 203 0.68 1.37 6.83
CA LEU A 203 0.89 0.96 8.21
C LEU A 203 1.66 2.02 8.99
N PRO A 204 1.43 2.13 10.30
CA PRO A 204 2.15 3.07 11.12
C PRO A 204 3.59 2.62 11.32
N ARG A 205 4.46 3.63 11.32
CA ARG A 205 5.86 3.48 11.72
C ARG A 205 6.02 3.45 13.22
N GLY A 206 6.97 2.62 13.65
CA GLY A 206 7.44 2.58 15.02
C GLY A 206 6.71 1.55 15.88
N VAL A 207 7.51 0.67 16.48
CA VAL A 207 7.03 -0.37 17.40
C VAL A 207 6.30 0.26 18.59
N LEU A 208 6.77 1.40 19.11
CA LEU A 208 6.14 2.11 20.22
C LEU A 208 4.71 2.56 19.92
N ARG A 209 4.44 3.06 18.71
CA ARG A 209 3.08 3.47 18.32
C ARG A 209 2.15 2.26 18.29
N ARG A 210 2.62 1.12 17.79
CA ARG A 210 1.86 -0.14 17.78
C ARG A 210 1.58 -0.63 19.20
N ILE A 211 2.60 -0.67 20.05
CA ILE A 211 2.46 -1.04 21.47
C ILE A 211 1.45 -0.14 22.17
N ARG A 212 1.54 1.19 21.96
CA ARG A 212 0.64 2.16 22.57
C ARG A 212 -0.82 1.87 22.23
N THR A 213 -1.12 1.51 21.00
CA THR A 213 -2.47 1.13 20.57
C THR A 213 -2.97 -0.12 21.28
N TYR A 214 -2.16 -1.18 21.39
CA TYR A 214 -2.57 -2.38 22.12
C TYR A 214 -2.79 -2.10 23.60
N VAL A 215 -1.93 -1.26 24.20
CA VAL A 215 -2.08 -0.80 25.59
C VAL A 215 -3.38 -0.02 25.75
N TRP A 216 -3.70 0.91 24.85
CA TRP A 216 -4.93 1.69 24.92
C TRP A 216 -6.18 0.83 24.78
N VAL A 217 -6.21 -0.08 23.80
CA VAL A 217 -7.31 -1.04 23.62
C VAL A 217 -7.46 -1.90 24.88
N GLY A 218 -6.36 -2.41 25.44
CA GLY A 218 -6.37 -3.18 26.68
C GLY A 218 -6.85 -2.39 27.90
N LEU A 219 -6.38 -1.16 28.09
CA LEU A 219 -6.80 -0.27 29.17
C LEU A 219 -8.28 0.10 29.06
N TRP A 220 -8.75 0.39 27.85
CA TRP A 220 -10.15 0.71 27.60
C TRP A 220 -11.07 -0.48 27.89
N LEU A 221 -10.68 -1.67 27.42
CA LEU A 221 -11.37 -2.91 27.74
C LEU A 221 -11.42 -3.16 29.26
N ALA A 222 -10.28 -3.00 29.95
CA ALA A 222 -10.20 -3.17 31.40
C ALA A 222 -11.06 -2.14 32.15
N ALA A 223 -11.12 -0.90 31.68
CA ALA A 223 -11.97 0.14 32.24
C ALA A 223 -13.45 -0.21 32.09
N CYS A 224 -13.91 -0.62 30.91
CA CYS A 224 -15.30 -1.06 30.70
C CYS A 224 -15.65 -2.29 31.55
N ILE A 225 -14.72 -3.25 31.68
CA ILE A 225 -14.89 -4.41 32.58
C ILE A 225 -15.05 -3.96 34.04
N GLY A 226 -14.14 -3.10 34.53
CA GLY A 226 -14.19 -2.58 35.90
C GLY A 226 -15.47 -1.81 36.17
N LEU A 227 -15.90 -0.96 35.22
CA LEU A 227 -17.17 -0.25 35.31
C LEU A 227 -18.37 -1.20 35.30
N ALA A 228 -18.37 -2.24 34.46
CA ALA A 228 -19.47 -3.23 34.44
C ALA A 228 -19.60 -3.98 35.77
N TYR A 229 -18.51 -4.14 36.50
CA TYR A 229 -18.47 -4.76 37.82
C TYR A 229 -18.89 -3.80 38.95
N GLU A 230 -18.41 -2.55 38.94
CA GLU A 230 -18.67 -1.59 40.02
C GLU A 230 -20.00 -0.84 39.87
N LEU A 231 -20.49 -0.58 38.64
CA LEU A 231 -21.70 0.23 38.40
C LEU A 231 -22.95 -0.25 39.17
N PRO A 232 -23.26 -1.56 39.28
CA PRO A 232 -24.42 -2.01 40.06
C PRO A 232 -24.27 -1.75 41.57
N ARG A 233 -23.03 -1.63 42.08
CA ARG A 233 -22.72 -1.43 43.50
C ARG A 233 -22.75 0.03 43.92
N LEU A 234 -22.36 0.94 43.03
CA LEU A 234 -22.29 2.38 43.32
C LEU A 234 -23.60 2.95 43.89
N GLY A 235 -24.75 2.48 43.40
CA GLY A 235 -26.05 2.93 43.93
C GLY A 235 -26.24 2.58 45.41
N LYS A 236 -25.81 1.39 45.82
CA LYS A 236 -25.84 0.95 47.22
C LYS A 236 -24.78 1.65 48.05
N ASP A 237 -23.55 1.71 47.55
CA ASP A 237 -22.41 2.27 48.27
C ASP A 237 -22.58 3.78 48.55
N TRP A 238 -23.28 4.49 47.66
CA TRP A 238 -23.57 5.93 47.80
C TRP A 238 -25.01 6.23 48.25
N ASN A 239 -25.78 5.21 48.63
CA ASN A 239 -27.16 5.34 49.13
C ASN A 239 -28.11 6.10 48.18
N ILE A 240 -28.00 5.84 46.87
CA ILE A 240 -28.82 6.45 45.81
C ILE A 240 -30.05 5.58 45.55
N ASN A 241 -31.18 5.95 46.14
CA ASN A 241 -32.43 5.18 46.09
C ASN A 241 -33.00 4.97 44.66
N SER A 242 -32.65 5.83 43.72
CA SER A 242 -33.14 5.81 42.33
C SER A 242 -32.05 5.41 41.32
N TRP A 243 -31.02 4.67 41.75
CA TRP A 243 -29.98 4.22 40.85
C TRP A 243 -30.55 3.32 39.74
N PRO A 244 -30.30 3.62 38.46
CA PRO A 244 -30.95 2.94 37.33
C PRO A 244 -30.44 1.51 37.10
N ILE A 245 -29.28 1.15 37.66
CA ILE A 245 -28.62 -0.15 37.47
C ILE A 245 -28.66 -0.91 38.79
N LYS A 246 -29.75 -1.65 39.04
CA LYS A 246 -29.89 -2.41 40.29
C LYS A 246 -29.19 -3.76 40.18
N GLU A 247 -28.66 -4.25 41.30
CA GLU A 247 -28.19 -5.63 41.39
C GLU A 247 -29.39 -6.56 41.19
N VAL A 248 -29.34 -7.38 40.14
CA VAL A 248 -30.42 -8.31 39.83
C VAL A 248 -30.23 -9.55 40.68
N SER A 249 -31.29 -9.98 41.38
CA SER A 249 -31.24 -11.15 42.27
C SER A 249 -31.15 -12.49 41.53
N GLU A 250 -31.59 -12.52 40.26
CA GLU A 250 -31.65 -13.72 39.41
C GLU A 250 -31.06 -13.46 38.01
N GLY A 251 -30.16 -14.32 37.56
CA GLY A 251 -29.53 -14.23 36.23
C GLY A 251 -28.08 -13.74 36.27
N LEU A 252 -27.57 -13.31 35.11
CA LEU A 252 -26.17 -12.86 35.01
C LEU A 252 -25.99 -11.44 35.58
N PRO A 253 -24.94 -11.19 36.38
CA PRO A 253 -24.58 -9.82 36.78
C PRO A 253 -24.17 -9.01 35.54
N LEU A 254 -24.22 -7.69 35.60
CA LEU A 254 -23.87 -6.79 34.48
C LEU A 254 -22.50 -7.11 33.87
N PHE A 255 -21.50 -7.36 34.71
CA PHE A 255 -20.18 -7.83 34.26
C PHE A 255 -20.26 -9.13 33.43
N GLY A 256 -21.08 -10.10 33.84
CA GLY A 256 -21.32 -11.33 33.10
C GLY A 256 -22.02 -11.06 31.77
N VAL A 257 -23.07 -10.23 31.75
CA VAL A 257 -23.75 -9.81 30.52
C VAL A 257 -22.76 -9.17 29.54
N TYR A 258 -21.91 -8.27 30.03
CA TYR A 258 -20.90 -7.59 29.21
C TYR A 258 -19.85 -8.55 28.66
N LEU A 259 -19.31 -9.46 29.48
CA LEU A 259 -18.33 -10.44 29.01
C LEU A 259 -18.88 -11.38 27.93
N PHE A 260 -20.11 -11.85 28.09
CA PHE A 260 -20.75 -12.69 27.07
C PHE A 260 -21.09 -11.87 25.82
N ALA A 261 -21.51 -10.62 25.94
CA ALA A 261 -21.67 -9.75 24.78
C ALA A 261 -20.33 -9.56 24.03
N LEU A 262 -19.24 -9.31 24.76
CA LEU A 262 -17.91 -9.20 24.16
C LEU A 262 -17.49 -10.50 23.46
N ALA A 263 -17.74 -11.67 24.06
CA ALA A 263 -17.46 -12.96 23.45
C ALA A 263 -18.26 -13.17 22.15
N GLY A 264 -19.52 -12.73 22.12
CA GLY A 264 -20.35 -12.73 20.91
C GLY A 264 -19.76 -11.87 19.79
N ALA A 265 -19.31 -10.66 20.12
CA ALA A 265 -18.67 -9.75 19.16
C ALA A 265 -17.33 -10.31 18.64
N ILE A 266 -16.48 -10.87 19.52
CA ILE A 266 -15.23 -11.53 19.11
C ILE A 266 -15.53 -12.70 18.16
N GLY A 267 -16.60 -13.48 18.43
CA GLY A 267 -17.04 -14.54 17.54
C GLY A 267 -17.42 -14.03 16.14
N HIS A 268 -18.07 -12.87 16.05
CA HIS A 268 -18.40 -12.22 14.78
C HIS A 268 -17.12 -11.84 14.00
N ILE A 269 -16.18 -11.13 14.65
CA ILE A 269 -14.89 -10.76 14.06
C ILE A 269 -14.12 -11.99 13.58
N PHE A 270 -14.09 -13.07 14.36
CA PHE A 270 -13.44 -14.31 13.97
C PHE A 270 -14.05 -14.92 12.70
N LEU A 271 -15.37 -14.92 12.58
CA LEU A 271 -16.05 -15.40 11.36
C LEU A 271 -15.69 -14.54 10.15
N ASP A 272 -15.60 -13.22 10.30
CA ASP A 272 -15.24 -12.33 9.20
C ASP A 272 -13.78 -12.50 8.78
N VAL A 273 -12.87 -12.65 9.73
CA VAL A 273 -11.48 -13.02 9.45
C VAL A 273 -11.42 -14.35 8.68
N VAL A 274 -12.16 -15.38 9.10
CA VAL A 274 -12.22 -16.67 8.38
C VAL A 274 -12.80 -16.51 6.97
N LYS A 275 -13.80 -15.64 6.76
CA LYS A 275 -14.32 -15.33 5.42
C LYS A 275 -13.27 -14.66 4.54
N GLN A 276 -12.51 -13.71 5.08
CA GLN A 276 -11.43 -13.03 4.37
C GLN A 276 -10.30 -14.00 4.01
N PHE A 277 -9.92 -14.90 4.93
CA PHE A 277 -9.00 -15.99 4.64
C PHE A 277 -9.44 -16.86 3.46
N ARG A 278 -10.73 -17.21 3.39
CA ARG A 278 -11.29 -18.00 2.27
C ARG A 278 -11.29 -17.24 0.95
N GLN A 279 -11.36 -15.92 1.00
CA GLN A 279 -11.28 -15.05 -0.18
C GLN A 279 -9.84 -14.76 -0.61
N GLY A 280 -8.84 -15.33 0.07
CA GLY A 280 -7.43 -15.14 -0.26
C GLY A 280 -6.85 -13.82 0.23
N THR A 281 -7.55 -13.08 1.09
CA THR A 281 -7.13 -11.74 1.51
C THR A 281 -6.26 -11.73 2.79
N VAL A 282 -5.10 -11.09 2.62
CA VAL A 282 -4.29 -10.25 3.55
C VAL A 282 -3.69 -10.84 4.84
N PHE A 283 -4.32 -11.77 5.58
CA PHE A 283 -3.81 -12.18 6.90
C PHE A 283 -2.85 -13.38 6.87
N ARG A 284 -1.61 -13.25 6.37
CA ARG A 284 -0.69 -14.40 6.33
C ARG A 284 -0.02 -14.71 7.67
N THR A 285 0.00 -13.77 8.61
CA THR A 285 0.78 -13.86 9.85
C THR A 285 0.09 -13.21 11.06
N VAL A 286 0.53 -13.55 12.27
CA VAL A 286 0.10 -12.87 13.53
C VAL A 286 0.40 -11.37 13.49
N SER A 287 1.48 -10.98 12.80
CA SER A 287 1.83 -9.58 12.58
C SER A 287 0.74 -8.82 11.81
N ASP A 288 0.02 -9.50 10.93
CA ASP A 288 -1.08 -8.90 10.15
C ASP A 288 -2.30 -8.64 11.02
N VAL A 289 -2.62 -9.56 11.95
CA VAL A 289 -3.70 -9.37 12.94
C VAL A 289 -3.39 -8.18 13.84
N LEU A 290 -2.16 -8.10 14.35
CA LEU A 290 -1.71 -6.97 15.16
C LEU A 290 -1.79 -5.64 14.39
N SER A 291 -1.35 -5.65 13.13
CA SER A 291 -1.44 -4.48 12.25
C SER A 291 -2.89 -4.08 11.99
N TRP A 292 -3.81 -5.04 11.84
CA TRP A 292 -5.23 -4.78 11.69
C TRP A 292 -5.86 -4.17 12.95
N VAL A 293 -5.52 -4.66 14.14
CA VAL A 293 -5.96 -4.06 15.41
C VAL A 293 -5.51 -2.59 15.46
N HIS A 294 -4.29 -2.31 15.01
CA HIS A 294 -3.82 -0.93 14.98
C HIS A 294 -4.59 -0.06 13.99
N VAL A 295 -4.77 -0.53 12.76
CA VAL A 295 -5.53 0.19 11.73
C VAL A 295 -6.96 0.46 12.18
N ASN A 296 -7.55 -0.46 12.93
CA ASN A 296 -8.92 -0.37 13.43
C ASN A 296 -9.02 0.11 14.89
N GLU A 297 -7.98 0.77 15.44
CA GLU A 297 -7.94 1.17 16.86
C GLU A 297 -9.20 1.90 17.29
N LEU A 298 -9.58 2.96 16.56
CA LEU A 298 -10.75 3.77 16.91
C LEU A 298 -12.05 2.97 16.81
N ASN A 299 -12.21 2.17 15.75
CA ASN A 299 -13.40 1.34 15.54
C ASN A 299 -13.53 0.30 16.66
N ILE A 300 -12.42 -0.32 17.08
CA ILE A 300 -12.38 -1.26 18.19
C ILE A 300 -12.74 -0.57 19.50
N LEU A 301 -12.17 0.61 19.80
CA LEU A 301 -12.50 1.36 21.02
C LEU A 301 -13.98 1.74 21.08
N ILE A 302 -14.54 2.22 19.96
CA ILE A 302 -15.97 2.53 19.83
C ILE A 302 -16.81 1.27 20.01
N SER A 303 -16.46 0.17 19.34
CA SER A 303 -17.20 -1.11 19.46
C SER A 303 -17.22 -1.63 20.90
N ILE A 304 -16.07 -1.64 21.59
CA ILE A 304 -15.96 -2.01 23.02
C ILE A 304 -16.89 -1.13 23.88
N GLY A 305 -16.90 0.18 23.64
CA GLY A 305 -17.75 1.13 24.36
C GLY A 305 -19.24 0.96 24.05
N THR A 306 -19.60 0.73 22.80
CA THR A 306 -20.99 0.50 22.39
C THR A 306 -21.53 -0.82 22.94
N ILE A 307 -20.75 -1.90 22.92
CA ILE A 307 -21.12 -3.18 23.54
C ILE A 307 -21.35 -2.97 25.05
N PHE A 308 -20.52 -2.16 25.70
CA PHE A 308 -20.68 -1.83 27.11
C PHE A 308 -21.98 -1.07 27.39
N LEU A 309 -22.27 -0.02 26.63
CA LEU A 309 -23.53 0.73 26.75
C LEU A 309 -24.75 -0.13 26.42
N ALA A 310 -24.69 -0.96 25.38
CA ALA A 310 -25.74 -1.90 25.04
C ALA A 310 -25.99 -2.91 26.18
N SER A 311 -24.93 -3.37 26.83
CA SER A 311 -25.02 -4.26 28.00
C SER A 311 -25.71 -3.57 29.17
N ILE A 312 -25.43 -2.29 29.43
CA ILE A 312 -26.15 -1.50 30.44
C ILE A 312 -27.64 -1.44 30.11
N VAL A 313 -28.00 -1.11 28.87
CA VAL A 313 -29.40 -1.00 28.44
C VAL A 313 -30.13 -2.34 28.57
N VAL A 314 -29.52 -3.43 28.09
CA VAL A 314 -30.08 -4.79 28.21
C VAL A 314 -30.28 -5.16 29.67
N TYR A 315 -29.26 -4.94 30.50
CA TYR A 315 -29.30 -5.29 31.92
C TYR A 315 -30.31 -4.45 32.70
N SER A 316 -30.45 -3.15 32.40
CA SER A 316 -31.43 -2.27 33.08
C SER A 316 -32.87 -2.49 32.62
N SER A 317 -33.07 -3.02 31.41
CA SER A 317 -34.40 -3.20 30.82
C SER A 317 -35.00 -4.59 31.05
N MET A 318 -34.19 -5.57 31.45
CA MET A 318 -34.62 -6.97 31.58
C MET A 318 -34.48 -7.42 33.03
N ASN A 319 -35.51 -8.11 33.53
CA ASN A 319 -35.51 -8.67 34.90
C ASN A 319 -34.54 -9.84 35.07
N SER A 320 -34.16 -10.51 33.97
CA SER A 320 -33.10 -11.51 33.93
C SER A 320 -32.51 -11.56 32.54
N VAL A 321 -31.19 -11.71 32.46
CA VAL A 321 -30.45 -11.86 31.20
C VAL A 321 -29.79 -13.23 31.21
N THR A 322 -30.12 -14.05 30.21
CA THR A 322 -29.48 -15.36 30.02
C THR A 322 -28.17 -15.22 29.27
N LEU A 323 -27.27 -16.18 29.46
CA LEU A 323 -25.99 -16.26 28.75
C LEU A 323 -26.16 -16.23 27.23
N TYR A 324 -27.14 -16.99 26.71
CA TYR A 324 -27.43 -17.04 25.29
C TYR A 324 -27.86 -15.68 24.73
N PHE A 325 -28.73 -14.96 25.45
CA PHE A 325 -29.18 -13.63 25.03
C PHE A 325 -28.02 -12.63 25.03
N ALA A 326 -27.17 -12.64 26.06
CA ALA A 326 -26.00 -11.77 26.12
C ALA A 326 -25.02 -12.01 24.96
N LEU A 327 -24.70 -13.28 24.66
CA LEU A 327 -23.90 -13.66 23.48
C LEU A 327 -24.51 -13.11 22.18
N LEU A 328 -25.82 -13.32 21.97
CA LEU A 328 -26.50 -12.91 20.74
C LEU A 328 -26.57 -11.38 20.61
N ALA A 329 -26.80 -10.68 21.73
CA ALA A 329 -26.80 -9.22 21.77
C ALA A 329 -25.43 -8.67 21.36
N GLY A 330 -24.35 -9.27 21.87
CA GLY A 330 -22.99 -8.94 21.49
C GLY A 330 -22.68 -9.19 20.03
N TYR A 331 -23.01 -10.38 19.52
CA TYR A 331 -22.86 -10.73 18.11
C TYR A 331 -23.60 -9.75 17.18
N SER A 332 -24.78 -9.29 17.60
CA SER A 332 -25.61 -8.37 16.80
C SER A 332 -25.16 -6.91 16.91
N ALA A 333 -24.52 -6.53 18.02
CA ALA A 333 -24.06 -5.16 18.25
C ALA A 333 -23.00 -4.74 17.22
N ASP A 334 -22.12 -5.66 16.82
CA ASP A 334 -21.08 -5.41 15.83
C ASP A 334 -21.69 -5.00 14.47
N SER A 335 -22.70 -5.73 13.99
CA SER A 335 -23.40 -5.40 12.74
C SER A 335 -24.09 -4.03 12.78
N ILE A 336 -24.59 -3.61 13.96
CA ILE A 336 -25.20 -2.29 14.15
C ILE A 336 -24.14 -1.19 14.10
N VAL A 337 -23.00 -1.39 14.76
CA VAL A 337 -21.87 -0.45 14.76
C VAL A 337 -21.33 -0.28 13.35
N ASP A 338 -21.08 -1.38 12.63
CA ASP A 338 -20.60 -1.32 11.25
C ASP A 338 -21.57 -0.58 10.32
N THR A 339 -22.87 -0.89 10.43
CA THR A 339 -23.89 -0.19 9.65
C THR A 339 -23.92 1.30 9.96
N TRP A 340 -23.71 1.68 11.23
CA TRP A 340 -23.69 3.08 11.65
C TRP A 340 -22.43 3.81 11.18
N LEU A 341 -21.25 3.19 11.31
CA LEU A 341 -19.97 3.72 10.83
C LEU A 341 -19.99 3.92 9.31
N GLN A 342 -20.45 2.94 8.54
CA GLN A 342 -20.58 3.06 7.08
C GLN A 342 -21.49 4.22 6.68
N ARG A 343 -22.60 4.43 7.40
CA ARG A 343 -23.50 5.57 7.16
C ARG A 343 -22.86 6.90 7.51
N PHE A 344 -22.09 6.94 8.60
CA PHE A 344 -21.39 8.15 9.02
C PHE A 344 -20.29 8.53 8.04
N GLU A 345 -19.45 7.58 7.62
CA GLU A 345 -18.42 7.78 6.59
C GLU A 345 -19.03 8.32 5.29
N LYS A 346 -20.11 7.69 4.81
CA LYS A 346 -20.83 8.16 3.63
C LYS A 346 -21.33 9.61 3.79
N SER A 347 -21.92 9.95 4.93
CA SER A 347 -22.40 11.31 5.20
C SER A 347 -21.26 12.33 5.26
N VAL A 348 -20.10 11.97 5.81
CA VAL A 348 -18.93 12.85 5.87
C VAL A 348 -18.34 13.07 4.47
N VAL A 349 -18.23 12.02 3.65
CA VAL A 349 -17.78 12.13 2.25
C VAL A 349 -18.71 13.04 1.44
N GLU A 350 -20.03 12.83 1.52
CA GLU A 350 -21.01 13.66 0.83
C GLU A 350 -20.95 15.14 1.26
N GLN A 351 -20.75 15.42 2.55
CA GLN A 351 -20.58 16.79 3.05
C GLN A 351 -19.26 17.42 2.60
N THR A 352 -18.18 16.65 2.61
CA THR A 352 -16.85 17.13 2.19
C THR A 352 -16.84 17.43 0.70
N GLU A 353 -17.39 16.56 -0.13
CA GLU A 353 -17.55 16.81 -1.57
C GLU A 353 -18.45 18.02 -1.86
N GLY A 354 -19.52 18.20 -1.08
CA GLY A 354 -20.40 19.37 -1.18
C GLY A 354 -19.67 20.68 -0.87
N LEU A 355 -18.84 20.69 0.17
CA LEU A 355 -17.99 21.83 0.55
C LEU A 355 -16.91 22.12 -0.51
N THR A 356 -16.23 21.09 -1.03
CA THR A 356 -15.27 21.26 -2.13
C THR A 356 -15.93 21.86 -3.37
N LYS A 357 -17.12 21.38 -3.76
CA LYS A 357 -17.88 21.94 -4.89
C LYS A 357 -18.35 23.39 -4.68
N MET A 358 -18.52 23.84 -3.43
CA MET A 358 -18.87 25.23 -3.11
C MET A 358 -17.66 26.17 -3.09
N VAL A 359 -16.47 25.68 -2.76
CA VAL A 359 -15.23 26.50 -2.73
C VAL A 359 -14.65 26.72 -4.13
N PHE A 360 -14.91 25.82 -5.07
CA PHE A 360 -14.41 25.88 -6.45
C PHE A 360 -15.47 26.32 -7.49
N LYS A 361 -16.57 26.94 -7.03
CA LYS A 361 -17.50 27.71 -7.85
C LYS A 361 -17.32 29.19 -7.52
#